data_AF-L8B1C5-F1
#
_entry.id   AF-L8B1C5-F1
#
_cell.length_a   1.000
_cell.length_b   1.000
_cell.length_c   1.000
_cell.angle_alpha   90.00
_cell.angle_beta   90.00
_cell.angle_gamma   90.00
#
_symmetry.space_group_name_H-M   'P 1'
#
loop_
_entity.id
_entity.type
_entity.pdbx_description
1 polymer ?
#
loop_
_entity_poly.entity_id
_entity_poly.type
_entity_poly.pdbx_seq_one_letter_code
_entity_poly.pdbx_strand_id
1 'polypeptide(L)'
;MTDSFLRQRRNLFIVNGIILFAFYAKVKISKLTLAGVSFNGFGNPQAIYYFLWIVLAYFFYRFTLFFIEDEMANFTEVWVTTMNSRVNKKLAELATKNSVNFNENSMIGYYKVKKNNWILHYQVESEVNDYGDYSVDNIELKISRFSLLSAQLSAILKFSIITSTLTNYLLPVVLSFYVGFIVGLSSWEGALIKILT
;
A
#
# COMPACT_ATOMS: atom_id res chain seq x y z
N MET A 1 0.70 13.46 -5.18
CA MET A 1 -0.02 12.53 -6.06
C MET A 1 -0.26 13.19 -7.40
N THR A 2 0.12 12.57 -8.50
CA THR A 2 0.00 13.17 -9.84
C THR A 2 -1.44 13.10 -10.37
N ASP A 3 -1.88 14.10 -11.12
CA ASP A 3 -3.20 14.10 -11.77
C ASP A 3 -3.38 12.93 -12.75
N SER A 4 -2.27 12.49 -13.34
CA SER A 4 -2.23 11.32 -14.21
C SER A 4 -2.54 10.03 -13.44
N PHE A 5 -1.96 9.83 -12.26
CA PHE A 5 -2.25 8.67 -11.42
C PHE A 5 -3.71 8.65 -10.95
N LEU A 6 -4.24 9.81 -10.52
CA LEU A 6 -5.65 9.94 -10.13
C LEU A 6 -6.62 9.52 -11.24
N ARG A 7 -6.31 9.89 -12.50
CA ARG A 7 -7.09 9.46 -13.67
C ARG A 7 -7.05 7.95 -13.85
N GLN A 8 -5.87 7.33 -13.80
CA GLN A 8 -5.77 5.86 -13.95
C GLN A 8 -6.52 5.12 -12.85
N ARG A 9 -6.41 5.58 -11.60
CA ARG A 9 -7.15 5.01 -10.48
C ARG A 9 -8.65 5.05 -10.70
N ARG A 10 -9.21 6.20 -11.11
CA ARG A 10 -10.65 6.33 -11.40
C ARG A 10 -11.08 5.42 -12.55
N ASN A 11 -10.30 5.37 -13.62
CA ASN A 11 -10.60 4.51 -14.76
C ASN A 11 -10.64 3.03 -14.35
N LEU A 12 -9.68 2.59 -13.53
CA LEU A 12 -9.64 1.22 -13.02
C LEU A 12 -10.86 0.91 -12.13
N PHE A 13 -11.28 1.84 -11.27
CA PHE A 13 -12.52 1.68 -10.49
C PHE A 13 -13.76 1.60 -11.36
N ILE A 14 -13.87 2.46 -12.38
CA ILE A 14 -15.01 2.47 -13.30
C ILE A 14 -15.12 1.13 -14.03
N VAL A 15 -14.01 0.62 -14.57
CA VAL A 15 -14.01 -0.64 -15.32
C VAL A 15 -14.32 -1.83 -14.41
N ASN A 16 -13.72 -1.90 -13.21
CA ASN A 16 -14.09 -2.90 -12.21
C ASN A 16 -15.58 -2.85 -11.86
N GLY A 17 -16.11 -1.63 -11.67
CA GLY A 17 -17.52 -1.40 -11.37
C GLY A 17 -18.45 -1.87 -12.50
N ILE A 18 -18.11 -1.57 -13.76
CA ILE A 18 -18.87 -2.02 -14.94
C ILE A 18 -18.90 -3.55 -15.00
N ILE A 19 -17.75 -4.22 -14.81
CA ILE A 19 -17.66 -5.68 -14.88
C ILE A 19 -18.44 -6.33 -13.72
N LEU A 20 -18.29 -5.83 -12.49
CA LEU A 20 -19.05 -6.31 -11.33
C LEU A 20 -20.55 -6.11 -11.53
N PHE A 21 -20.96 -4.94 -12.00
CA PHE A 21 -22.35 -4.66 -12.29
C PHE A 21 -22.91 -5.62 -13.33
N ALA A 22 -22.20 -5.82 -14.44
CA ALA A 22 -22.60 -6.76 -15.49
C ALA A 22 -22.72 -8.21 -14.97
N PHE A 23 -21.80 -8.62 -14.09
CA PHE A 23 -21.82 -9.92 -13.41
C PHE A 23 -23.03 -10.08 -12.48
N TYR A 24 -23.23 -9.15 -11.54
CA TYR A 24 -24.32 -9.23 -10.56
C TYR A 24 -25.70 -9.05 -11.18
N ALA A 25 -25.83 -8.19 -12.17
CA ALA A 25 -27.08 -8.01 -12.92
C ALA A 25 -27.35 -9.17 -13.91
N LYS A 26 -26.44 -10.15 -14.02
CA LYS A 26 -26.52 -11.29 -14.93
C LYS A 26 -26.86 -10.84 -16.35
N VAL A 27 -26.21 -9.77 -16.81
CA VAL A 27 -26.51 -9.15 -18.10
C VAL A 27 -26.23 -10.15 -19.21
N LYS A 28 -27.30 -10.58 -19.87
CA LYS A 28 -27.23 -11.29 -21.15
C LYS A 28 -27.22 -10.22 -22.24
N ILE A 29 -26.08 -10.07 -22.91
CA ILE A 29 -25.94 -9.09 -23.98
C ILE A 29 -26.63 -9.64 -25.23
N SER A 30 -27.95 -9.59 -25.25
CA SER A 30 -28.75 -9.89 -26.44
C SER A 30 -29.08 -8.61 -27.23
N LYS A 31 -29.08 -7.46 -26.56
CA LYS A 31 -29.29 -6.12 -27.11
C LYS A 31 -28.43 -5.11 -26.34
N LEU A 32 -27.66 -4.29 -27.05
CA LEU A 32 -26.92 -3.17 -26.45
C LEU A 32 -27.56 -1.89 -26.97
N THR A 33 -28.01 -1.05 -26.04
CA THR A 33 -28.56 0.28 -26.37
C THR A 33 -27.53 1.33 -25.97
N LEU A 34 -26.90 1.95 -26.95
CA LEU A 34 -25.96 3.06 -26.73
C LEU A 34 -26.60 4.33 -27.27
N ALA A 35 -26.75 5.36 -26.43
CA ALA A 35 -27.30 6.67 -26.85
C ALA A 35 -28.65 6.58 -27.60
N GLY A 36 -29.54 5.69 -27.17
CA GLY A 36 -30.85 5.48 -27.79
C GLY A 36 -30.85 4.59 -29.04
N VAL A 37 -29.67 4.27 -29.59
CA VAL A 37 -29.53 3.30 -30.69
C VAL A 37 -29.48 1.90 -30.10
N SER A 38 -30.53 1.11 -30.35
CA SER A 38 -30.59 -0.29 -29.96
C SER A 38 -30.02 -1.16 -31.08
N PHE A 39 -28.82 -1.68 -30.86
CA PHE A 39 -28.21 -2.66 -31.75
C PHE A 39 -28.87 -4.02 -31.47
N ASN A 40 -29.84 -4.40 -32.31
CA ASN A 40 -30.46 -5.71 -32.29
C ASN A 40 -29.57 -6.68 -33.09
N GLY A 41 -29.10 -7.75 -32.44
CA GLY A 41 -28.36 -8.82 -33.12
C GLY A 41 -26.87 -8.53 -33.25
N PHE A 42 -26.12 -8.59 -32.13
CA PHE A 42 -24.68 -8.73 -32.21
C PHE A 42 -24.36 -10.08 -32.85
N GLY A 43 -23.62 -10.08 -33.97
CA GLY A 43 -23.16 -11.31 -34.63
C GLY A 43 -22.26 -12.15 -33.71
N ASN A 44 -21.56 -11.52 -32.78
CA ASN A 44 -20.84 -12.18 -31.69
C ASN A 44 -20.89 -11.35 -30.39
N PRO A 45 -21.84 -11.60 -29.47
CA PRO A 45 -21.92 -10.88 -28.19
C PRO A 45 -20.72 -11.15 -27.28
N GLN A 46 -19.96 -12.23 -27.49
CA GLN A 46 -18.76 -12.53 -26.70
C GLN A 46 -17.64 -11.51 -26.93
N ALA A 47 -17.61 -10.86 -28.09
CA ALA A 47 -16.63 -9.81 -28.40
C ALA A 47 -16.68 -8.66 -27.40
N ILE A 48 -17.87 -8.34 -26.86
CA ILE A 48 -18.02 -7.29 -25.85
C ILE A 48 -17.39 -7.71 -24.52
N TYR A 49 -17.53 -8.97 -24.13
CA TYR A 49 -16.89 -9.47 -22.91
C TYR A 49 -15.36 -9.51 -23.05
N TYR A 50 -14.84 -9.96 -24.20
CA TYR A 50 -13.41 -9.85 -24.51
C TYR A 50 -12.89 -8.41 -24.40
N PHE A 51 -13.62 -7.46 -24.99
CA PHE A 51 -13.28 -6.04 -24.90
C PHE A 51 -13.20 -5.56 -23.45
N LEU A 52 -14.17 -5.91 -22.60
CA LEU A 52 -14.16 -5.53 -21.18
C LEU A 52 -12.93 -6.08 -20.44
N TRP A 53 -12.56 -7.33 -20.67
CA TRP A 53 -11.37 -7.94 -20.06
C TRP A 53 -10.07 -7.30 -20.56
N ILE A 54 -9.96 -7.02 -21.85
CA ILE A 54 -8.81 -6.31 -22.43
C ILE A 54 -8.68 -4.91 -21.84
N VAL A 55 -9.80 -4.19 -21.72
CA VAL A 55 -9.83 -2.84 -21.13
C VAL A 55 -9.43 -2.90 -19.65
N LEU A 56 -9.90 -3.89 -18.88
CA LEU A 56 -9.48 -4.09 -17.49
C LEU A 56 -7.97 -4.34 -17.40
N ALA A 57 -7.44 -5.26 -18.21
CA ALA A 57 -6.02 -5.58 -18.24
C ALA A 57 -5.17 -4.35 -18.60
N TYR A 58 -5.59 -3.57 -19.60
CA TYR A 58 -4.92 -2.34 -20.01
C TYR A 58 -4.88 -1.30 -18.88
N PHE A 59 -6.01 -1.00 -18.25
CA PHE A 59 -6.05 -0.02 -17.16
C PHE A 59 -5.33 -0.50 -15.90
N PHE A 60 -5.35 -1.80 -15.62
CA PHE A 60 -4.55 -2.38 -14.54
C PHE A 60 -3.05 -2.21 -14.81
N TYR A 61 -2.60 -2.56 -16.02
CA TYR A 61 -1.21 -2.35 -16.44
C TYR A 61 -0.78 -0.89 -16.33
N ARG A 62 -1.59 0.04 -16.86
CA ARG A 62 -1.31 1.48 -16.77
C ARG A 62 -1.26 1.95 -15.32
N PHE A 63 -2.19 1.53 -14.48
CA PHE A 63 -2.17 1.85 -13.06
C PHE A 63 -0.87 1.39 -12.39
N THR A 64 -0.40 0.16 -12.67
CA THR A 64 0.86 -0.36 -12.13
C THR A 64 2.06 0.45 -12.60
N LEU A 65 2.11 0.81 -13.89
CA LEU A 65 3.20 1.60 -14.45
C LEU A 65 3.31 2.98 -13.78
N PHE A 66 2.20 3.71 -13.68
CA PHE A 66 2.20 5.01 -12.99
C PHE A 66 2.46 4.89 -11.48
N PHE A 67 2.03 3.79 -10.84
CA PHE A 67 2.38 3.57 -9.44
C PHE A 67 3.89 3.44 -9.26
N ILE A 68 4.55 2.66 -10.10
CA ILE A 68 6.00 2.42 -10.04
C ILE A 68 6.77 3.71 -10.36
N GLU A 69 6.38 4.43 -11.41
CA GLU A 69 7.11 5.61 -11.89
C GLU A 69 6.89 6.84 -10.99
N ASP A 70 5.65 7.14 -10.61
CA ASP A 70 5.31 8.43 -9.99
C ASP A 70 5.08 8.36 -8.46
N GLU A 71 4.58 7.24 -7.95
CA GLU A 71 4.05 7.17 -6.57
C GLU A 71 4.81 6.23 -5.64
N MET A 72 5.69 5.37 -6.16
CA MET A 72 6.44 4.40 -5.37
C MET A 72 7.35 5.08 -4.35
N ALA A 73 7.98 6.19 -4.72
CA ALA A 73 8.80 6.99 -3.82
C ALA A 73 7.95 7.56 -2.67
N ASN A 74 6.83 8.21 -2.98
CA ASN A 74 5.91 8.77 -1.99
C ASN A 74 5.35 7.68 -1.06
N PHE A 75 4.97 6.52 -1.61
CA PHE A 75 4.50 5.38 -0.83
C PHE A 75 5.56 4.92 0.17
N THR A 76 6.80 4.78 -0.31
CA THR A 76 7.94 4.34 0.51
C THR A 76 8.27 5.37 1.60
N GLU A 77 8.24 6.66 1.28
CA GLU A 77 8.48 7.73 2.24
C GLU A 77 7.43 7.73 3.35
N VAL A 78 6.14 7.66 3.00
CA VAL A 78 5.05 7.60 3.98
C VAL A 78 5.17 6.34 4.86
N TRP A 79 5.54 5.21 4.27
CA TRP A 79 5.81 3.97 5.00
C TRP A 79 6.98 4.13 5.98
N VAL A 80 8.12 4.65 5.51
CA VAL A 80 9.32 4.88 6.32
C VAL A 80 9.02 5.83 7.47
N THR A 81 8.33 6.93 7.21
CA THR A 81 7.95 7.93 8.22
C THR A 81 6.98 7.34 9.25
N THR A 82 5.97 6.59 8.80
CA THR A 82 5.00 5.94 9.70
C THR A 82 5.69 4.91 10.60
N MET A 83 6.57 4.09 10.03
CA MET A 83 7.33 3.08 10.77
C MET A 83 8.29 3.73 11.77
N ASN A 84 9.07 4.73 11.34
CA ASN A 84 10.00 5.47 12.20
C ASN A 84 9.26 6.15 13.35
N SER A 85 8.14 6.84 13.09
CA SER A 85 7.41 7.57 14.15
C SER A 85 6.95 6.68 15.31
N ARG A 86 6.59 5.41 15.03
CA ARG A 86 6.11 4.46 16.04
C ARG A 86 7.24 3.67 16.66
N VAL A 87 8.15 3.16 15.84
CA VAL A 87 9.22 2.28 16.31
C VAL A 87 10.33 3.09 16.98
N ASN A 88 10.68 4.28 16.47
CA ASN A 88 11.67 5.14 17.13
C ASN A 88 11.17 5.61 18.49
N LYS A 89 9.86 5.89 18.65
CA LYS A 89 9.30 6.17 19.97
C LYS A 89 9.55 5.02 20.94
N LYS A 90 9.37 3.77 20.48
CA LYS A 90 9.64 2.60 21.31
C LYS A 90 11.14 2.40 21.58
N LEU A 91 11.99 2.72 20.63
CA LEU A 91 13.46 2.69 20.80
C LEU A 91 13.91 3.73 21.83
N ALA A 92 13.36 4.95 21.78
CA ALA A 92 13.61 5.99 22.76
C ALA A 92 13.17 5.56 24.16
N GLU A 93 11.98 4.95 24.32
CA GLU A 93 11.54 4.38 25.60
C GLU A 93 12.50 3.30 26.15
N LEU A 94 13.14 2.52 25.26
CA LEU A 94 14.14 1.53 25.68
C LEU A 94 15.46 2.20 26.06
N ALA A 95 15.89 3.26 25.35
CA ALA A 95 17.10 4.01 25.66
C ALA A 95 16.97 4.76 27.00
N THR A 96 15.86 5.47 27.23
CA THR A 96 15.60 6.20 28.49
C THR A 96 15.48 5.27 29.70
N LYS A 97 14.97 4.05 29.51
CA LYS A 97 14.97 3.05 30.58
C LYS A 97 16.39 2.60 30.98
N ASN A 98 17.35 2.68 30.08
CA ASN A 98 18.74 2.26 30.33
C ASN A 98 19.67 3.42 30.70
N SER A 99 19.27 4.68 30.45
CA SER A 99 20.14 5.86 30.62
C SER A 99 19.36 7.09 31.09
N VAL A 100 19.89 7.82 32.08
CA VAL A 100 19.23 8.97 32.72
C VAL A 100 19.28 10.25 31.85
N ASN A 101 20.35 10.46 31.08
CA ASN A 101 20.57 11.67 30.27
C ASN A 101 20.71 11.35 28.78
N PHE A 102 19.65 10.78 28.20
CA PHE A 102 19.63 10.34 26.80
C PHE A 102 19.40 11.51 25.83
N ASN A 103 20.28 11.65 24.83
CA ASN A 103 20.11 12.61 23.74
C ASN A 103 19.33 11.98 22.58
N GLU A 104 18.04 12.32 22.45
CA GLU A 104 17.13 11.82 21.40
C GLU A 104 17.63 12.07 19.97
N ASN A 105 18.32 13.19 19.73
CA ASN A 105 18.79 13.58 18.39
C ASN A 105 19.96 12.72 17.89
N SER A 106 20.68 12.09 18.81
CA SER A 106 21.80 11.19 18.51
C SER A 106 21.36 9.76 18.15
N MET A 107 20.10 9.41 18.41
CA MET A 107 19.61 8.04 18.30
C MET A 107 19.49 7.61 16.83
N ILE A 108 20.07 6.46 16.49
CA ILE A 108 19.88 5.90 15.16
C ILE A 108 18.43 5.42 14.94
N GLY A 109 17.86 5.74 13.78
CA GLY A 109 16.50 5.36 13.43
C GLY A 109 16.33 3.85 13.17
N TYR A 110 15.09 3.38 13.25
CA TYR A 110 14.69 1.97 13.12
C TYR A 110 15.36 1.21 11.96
N TYR A 111 15.39 1.75 10.75
CA TYR A 111 15.98 1.05 9.61
C TYR A 111 17.50 0.86 9.73
N LYS A 112 18.20 1.78 10.40
CA LYS A 112 19.64 1.63 10.70
C LYS A 112 19.84 0.57 11.79
N VAL A 113 19.01 0.57 12.84
CA VAL A 113 19.03 -0.48 13.88
C VAL A 113 18.82 -1.87 13.28
N LYS A 114 17.84 -1.99 12.36
CA LYS A 114 17.57 -3.24 11.64
C LYS A 114 18.76 -3.70 10.80
N LYS A 115 19.50 -2.78 10.18
CA LYS A 115 20.71 -3.07 9.39
C LYS A 115 21.90 -3.44 10.28
N ASN A 116 22.00 -2.84 11.47
CA ASN A 116 23.09 -3.04 12.42
C ASN A 116 22.81 -4.16 13.44
N ASN A 117 22.23 -5.29 12.99
CA ASN A 117 21.97 -6.46 13.84
C ASN A 117 21.20 -6.16 15.14
N TRP A 118 20.30 -5.17 15.12
CA TRP A 118 19.49 -4.77 16.29
C TRP A 118 20.29 -4.17 17.44
N ILE A 119 21.41 -3.54 17.12
CA ILE A 119 22.19 -2.72 18.05
C ILE A 119 21.73 -1.27 17.89
N LEU A 120 21.28 -0.66 18.99
CA LEU A 120 20.93 0.74 19.08
C LEU A 120 22.14 1.52 19.57
N HIS A 121 22.62 2.45 18.74
CA HIS A 121 23.64 3.41 19.12
C HIS A 121 22.97 4.74 19.50
N TYR A 122 23.34 5.28 20.64
CA TYR A 122 22.89 6.59 21.12
C TYR A 122 23.94 7.22 22.04
N GLN A 123 23.81 8.52 22.28
CA GLN A 123 24.70 9.28 23.14
C GLN A 123 24.04 9.63 24.47
N VAL A 124 24.84 9.60 25.53
CA VAL A 124 24.47 10.05 26.87
C VAL A 124 25.41 11.18 27.27
N GLU A 125 24.83 12.24 27.83
CA GLU A 125 25.57 13.38 28.34
C GLU A 125 25.74 13.22 29.86
N SER A 126 26.99 13.12 30.32
CA SER A 126 27.32 13.08 31.74
C SER A 126 28.03 14.37 32.13
N GLU A 127 27.61 14.97 33.25
CA GLU A 127 28.30 16.13 33.82
C GLU A 127 29.60 15.64 34.47
N VAL A 128 30.74 16.17 33.99
CA VAL A 128 32.06 15.76 34.46
C VAL A 128 32.48 16.58 35.68
N ASN A 129 32.08 17.86 35.75
CA ASN A 129 32.43 18.80 36.82
C ASN A 129 31.30 19.83 37.07
N ASP A 130 31.21 20.37 38.30
CA ASP A 130 30.29 21.45 38.71
C ASP A 130 30.43 22.77 37.91
N TYR A 131 31.44 22.85 37.03
CA TYR A 131 31.71 24.01 36.16
C TYR A 131 31.02 23.95 34.78
N GLY A 132 30.20 22.93 34.52
CA GLY A 132 29.39 22.83 33.29
C GLY A 132 30.08 22.11 32.11
N ASP A 133 31.14 21.34 32.38
CA ASP A 133 31.76 20.46 31.37
C ASP A 133 30.93 19.18 31.20
N TYR A 134 30.55 18.88 29.96
CA TYR A 134 29.81 17.67 29.59
C TYR A 134 30.72 16.67 28.86
N SER A 135 30.71 15.39 29.26
CA SER A 135 31.25 14.28 28.47
C SER A 135 30.13 13.61 27.70
N VAL A 136 30.40 13.29 26.43
CA VAL A 136 29.47 12.56 25.56
C VAL A 136 29.94 11.13 25.43
N ASP A 137 29.20 10.20 26.03
CA ASP A 137 29.48 8.77 25.94
C ASP A 137 28.60 8.12 24.88
N ASN A 138 29.22 7.35 23.98
CA ASN A 138 28.50 6.55 22.99
C ASN A 138 28.13 5.19 23.59
N ILE A 139 26.83 4.91 23.70
CA ILE A 139 26.32 3.67 24.26
C ILE A 139 25.75 2.78 23.16
N GLU A 140 26.03 1.49 23.27
CA GLU A 140 25.45 0.44 22.44
C GLU A 140 24.49 -0.41 23.25
N LEU A 141 23.22 -0.47 22.83
CA LEU A 141 22.20 -1.29 23.46
C LEU A 141 21.72 -2.37 22.49
N LYS A 142 21.88 -3.63 22.87
CA LYS A 142 21.36 -4.77 22.11
C LYS A 142 19.86 -4.91 22.36
N ILE A 143 19.06 -4.78 21.30
CA ILE A 143 17.59 -4.82 21.38
C ILE A 143 17.06 -6.17 20.88
N SER A 144 16.11 -6.74 21.62
CA SER A 144 15.38 -7.91 21.18
C SER A 144 14.37 -7.53 20.08
N ARG A 145 14.29 -8.33 19.00
CA ARG A 145 13.29 -8.11 17.94
C ARG A 145 11.87 -8.13 18.49
N PHE A 146 11.62 -9.00 19.47
CA PHE A 146 10.30 -9.20 20.07
C PHE A 146 9.81 -7.98 20.84
N SER A 147 10.70 -7.18 21.44
CA SER A 147 10.29 -5.97 22.16
C SER A 147 9.78 -4.86 21.23
N LEU A 148 10.06 -4.94 19.93
CA LEU A 148 9.62 -3.97 18.93
C LEU A 148 8.40 -4.44 18.11
N LEU A 149 7.99 -5.71 18.25
CA LEU A 149 6.89 -6.27 17.44
C LEU A 149 5.58 -5.53 17.64
N SER A 150 5.25 -5.13 18.87
CA SER A 150 4.01 -4.39 19.15
C SER A 150 4.01 -3.02 18.46
N ALA A 151 5.14 -2.32 18.48
CA ALA A 151 5.29 -1.03 17.80
C ALA A 151 5.25 -1.17 16.27
N GLN A 152 5.88 -2.23 15.72
CA GLN A 152 5.81 -2.55 14.30
C GLN A 152 4.39 -2.88 13.85
N LEU A 153 3.68 -3.74 14.60
CA LEU A 153 2.30 -4.10 14.28
C LEU A 153 1.37 -2.88 14.37
N SER A 154 1.57 -2.02 15.38
CA SER A 154 0.85 -0.74 15.49
C SER A 154 1.13 0.19 14.30
N ALA A 155 2.38 0.26 13.83
CA ALA A 155 2.74 1.02 12.64
C ALA A 155 2.09 0.45 11.37
N ILE A 156 2.10 -0.87 11.20
CA ILE A 156 1.45 -1.57 10.08
C ILE A 156 -0.05 -1.30 10.09
N LEU A 157 -0.72 -1.44 11.23
CA LEU A 157 -2.14 -1.15 11.39
C LEU A 157 -2.46 0.32 11.07
N LYS A 158 -1.66 1.26 11.58
CA LYS A 158 -1.84 2.69 11.28
C LYS A 158 -1.65 2.98 9.79
N PHE A 159 -0.61 2.41 9.18
CA PHE A 159 -0.37 2.57 7.76
C PHE A 159 -1.52 1.98 6.92
N SER A 160 -2.05 0.83 7.36
CA SER A 160 -3.09 0.11 6.63
C SER A 160 -4.47 0.75 6.76
N ILE A 161 -4.87 1.17 7.95
CA ILE A 161 -6.24 1.62 8.24
C ILE A 161 -6.36 3.14 8.22
N ILE A 162 -5.35 3.85 8.75
CA ILE A 162 -5.46 5.28 9.04
C ILE A 162 -4.86 6.13 7.92
N THR A 163 -4.06 5.53 7.03
CA THR A 163 -3.42 6.27 5.95
C THR A 163 -4.18 6.04 4.64
N SER A 164 -4.56 7.13 3.97
CA SER A 164 -5.21 7.09 2.66
C SER A 164 -4.35 6.43 1.58
N THR A 165 -3.04 6.30 1.81
CA THR A 165 -2.09 5.55 0.99
C THR A 165 -2.60 4.14 0.68
N LEU A 166 -3.08 3.38 1.67
CA LEU A 166 -3.54 2.01 1.40
C LEU A 166 -4.77 2.00 0.48
N THR A 167 -5.77 2.82 0.76
CA THR A 167 -6.99 2.91 -0.06
C THR A 167 -6.70 3.48 -1.45
N ASN A 168 -5.71 4.36 -1.57
CA ASN A 168 -5.34 4.97 -2.84
C ASN A 168 -4.59 4.01 -3.77
N TYR A 169 -3.74 3.13 -3.20
CA TYR A 169 -2.84 2.27 -3.98
C TYR A 169 -3.24 0.79 -3.98
N LEU A 170 -3.62 0.25 -2.81
CA LEU A 170 -3.91 -1.18 -2.66
C LEU A 170 -5.34 -1.54 -3.05
N LEU A 171 -6.33 -0.70 -2.70
CA LEU A 171 -7.74 -1.00 -2.98
C LEU A 171 -8.04 -1.23 -4.47
N PRO A 172 -7.54 -0.41 -5.42
CA PRO A 172 -7.75 -0.66 -6.85
C PRO A 172 -7.18 -2.02 -7.29
N VAL A 173 -6.03 -2.40 -6.75
CA VAL A 173 -5.36 -3.67 -7.05
C VAL A 173 -6.14 -4.85 -6.50
N VAL A 174 -6.52 -4.79 -5.22
CA VAL A 174 -7.32 -5.82 -4.55
C VAL A 174 -8.67 -5.99 -5.25
N LEU A 175 -9.31 -4.89 -5.64
CA LEU A 175 -10.57 -4.93 -6.38
C LEU A 175 -10.40 -5.60 -7.74
N SER A 176 -9.36 -5.26 -8.50
CA SER A 176 -9.08 -5.90 -9.79
C SER A 176 -8.81 -7.40 -9.65
N PHE A 177 -8.07 -7.82 -8.63
CA PHE A 177 -7.88 -9.25 -8.35
C PHE A 177 -9.19 -9.93 -7.95
N TYR A 178 -10.01 -9.27 -7.11
CA TYR A 178 -11.32 -9.76 -6.74
C TYR A 178 -12.22 -9.95 -7.97
N VAL A 179 -12.27 -8.97 -8.88
CA VAL A 179 -13.01 -9.08 -10.14
C VAL A 179 -12.48 -10.21 -11.00
N GLY A 180 -11.16 -10.29 -11.20
CA GLY A 180 -10.52 -11.35 -11.98
C GLY A 180 -10.84 -12.75 -11.42
N PHE A 181 -10.79 -12.90 -10.10
CA PHE A 181 -11.02 -14.18 -9.45
C PHE A 181 -12.52 -14.54 -9.41
N ILE A 182 -13.37 -13.67 -8.87
CA ILE A 182 -14.80 -13.97 -8.70
C ILE A 182 -15.52 -13.96 -10.04
N VAL A 183 -15.36 -12.92 -10.84
CA VAL A 183 -16.09 -12.80 -12.13
C VAL A 183 -15.45 -13.71 -13.16
N GLY A 184 -14.11 -13.74 -13.25
CA GLY A 184 -13.39 -14.52 -14.25
C GLY A 184 -13.53 -16.03 -14.11
N LEU A 185 -13.65 -16.54 -12.88
CA LEU A 185 -13.84 -17.98 -12.61
C LEU A 185 -15.30 -18.39 -12.41
N SER A 186 -16.24 -17.45 -12.53
CA SER A 186 -17.67 -17.74 -12.33
C SER A 186 -18.30 -18.52 -13.49
N SER A 187 -19.54 -18.94 -13.28
CA SER A 187 -20.39 -19.51 -14.33
C SER A 187 -21.08 -18.46 -15.22
N TRP A 188 -20.75 -17.16 -15.10
CA TRP A 188 -21.34 -16.11 -15.92
C TRP A 188 -20.88 -16.21 -17.39
N GLU A 189 -21.75 -15.86 -18.35
CA GLU A 189 -21.46 -15.93 -19.79
C GLU A 189 -20.24 -15.07 -20.18
N GLY A 190 -20.01 -13.96 -19.46
CA GLY A 190 -18.84 -13.09 -19.63
C GLY A 190 -17.61 -13.49 -18.81
N ALA A 191 -17.59 -14.66 -18.17
CA ALA A 191 -16.46 -15.13 -17.38
C ALA A 191 -15.26 -15.49 -18.27
N LEU A 192 -14.04 -15.16 -17.83
CA LEU A 192 -12.80 -15.47 -18.57
C LEU A 192 -12.69 -16.95 -18.94
N ILE A 193 -13.01 -17.86 -18.01
CA ILE A 193 -12.95 -19.31 -18.28
C ILE A 193 -13.84 -19.66 -19.47
N LYS A 194 -15.11 -19.24 -19.44
CA LYS A 194 -16.09 -19.57 -20.48
C LYS A 194 -15.82 -18.95 -21.83
N ILE A 195 -15.12 -17.82 -21.82
CA ILE A 195 -14.77 -17.12 -23.05
C ILE A 195 -13.58 -17.81 -23.74
N LEU A 196 -12.67 -18.41 -22.96
CA LEU A 196 -11.45 -19.05 -23.45
C LEU A 196 -11.59 -20.54 -23.77
N THR A 197 -12.59 -21.22 -23.19
CA THR A 197 -12.97 -22.62 -23.50
C THR A 197 -14.08 -22.68 -24.54
#